data_AF-A0A450TQC5-F1
#
_entry.id   AF-A0A450TQC5-F1
#
_cell.length_a   1.000
_cell.length_b   1.000
_cell.length_c   1.000
_cell.angle_alpha   90.00
_cell.angle_beta   90.00
_cell.angle_gamma   90.00
#
_symmetry.space_group_name_H-M   'P 1'
#
loop_
_entity.id
_entity.type
_entity.pdbx_description
1 polymer ?
#
loop_
_entity_poly.entity_id
_entity_poly.type
_entity_poly.pdbx_seq_one_letter_code
_entity_poly.pdbx_strand_id
1 'polypeptide(L)'
;MVKLHLIHVQVTDKHEGENLGHYPLQEGDVVIADRGYNQPKYLVELVGRGIGVVVRYNPQGMNVYDSEQRKIDLYDSLMDTPENSRCIPVRIRKENDYIEGYIHAIRLPPEQTEQARRRLRANAKKEGYTPSDRALFLAGWVLIFSSIPPVVLPTDTIAALYRVRWQVELVIKRMKSVLDINKLRAREESALANLYLHGKLLYTWILEKRARQRCGEDWNRLDRPRTATPWRVWKFLRQELTVAINGVSHWDLNRWQDCLHVLQERPRRRKLQTLPTEICRIIDFCQANGLSNI
;
A
#
# COMPACT_ATOMS: atom_id res chain seq x y z
N MET A 1 -14.02 -1.50 19.86
CA MET A 1 -14.60 -1.38 18.50
C MET A 1 -13.45 -1.23 17.51
N VAL A 2 -13.38 -2.05 16.44
CA VAL A 2 -12.24 -2.03 15.50
C VAL A 2 -12.59 -1.31 14.19
N LYS A 3 -12.21 -0.04 14.10
CA LYS A 3 -12.42 0.83 12.93
C LYS A 3 -11.17 0.90 12.07
N LEU A 4 -11.35 0.84 10.74
CA LEU A 4 -10.30 1.13 9.78
C LEU A 4 -10.37 2.57 9.31
N HIS A 5 -9.32 3.34 9.55
CA HIS A 5 -9.19 4.70 9.05
C HIS A 5 -7.72 5.04 8.82
N LEU A 6 -7.50 6.00 7.92
CA LEU A 6 -6.19 6.59 7.69
C LEU A 6 -5.89 7.55 8.83
N ILE A 7 -4.78 7.31 9.54
CA ILE A 7 -4.37 8.11 10.72
C ILE A 7 -3.23 9.07 10.33
N HIS A 8 -2.27 8.58 9.55
CA HIS A 8 -1.08 9.32 9.19
C HIS A 8 -0.68 9.00 7.75
N VAL A 9 -0.16 10.00 7.06
CA VAL A 9 0.48 9.87 5.74
C VAL A 9 1.66 10.82 5.72
N GLN A 10 2.83 10.29 5.36
CA GLN A 10 4.03 11.06 5.10
C GLN A 10 4.43 10.87 3.63
N VAL A 11 4.81 11.96 2.98
CA VAL A 11 5.45 11.93 1.65
C VAL A 11 6.92 12.24 1.86
N THR A 12 7.76 11.28 1.55
CA THR A 12 9.21 11.43 1.57
C THR A 12 9.73 11.54 0.14
N ASP A 13 11.01 11.91 -0.02
CA ASP A 13 11.69 11.86 -1.31
C ASP A 13 12.41 10.50 -1.51
N LYS A 14 13.21 10.39 -2.57
CA LYS A 14 13.97 9.16 -2.89
C LYS A 14 15.13 8.88 -1.94
N HIS A 15 15.53 9.84 -1.11
CA HIS A 15 16.67 9.73 -0.19
C HIS A 15 16.25 9.16 1.17
N GLU A 16 14.96 9.27 1.50
CA GLU A 16 14.41 8.82 2.77
C GLU A 16 13.59 7.53 2.57
N GLY A 17 14.18 6.41 3.01
CA GLY A 17 13.56 5.10 2.95
C GLY A 17 12.42 4.91 3.96
N GLU A 18 11.52 3.99 3.62
CA GLU A 18 10.44 3.54 4.50
C GLU A 18 11.01 2.92 5.78
N ASN A 19 10.57 3.41 6.94
CA ASN A 19 10.90 2.83 8.25
C ASN A 19 9.78 3.13 9.26
N LEU A 20 9.75 2.40 10.38
CA LEU A 20 8.69 2.56 11.38
C LEU A 20 8.80 3.83 12.22
N GLY A 21 9.92 4.55 12.17
CA GLY A 21 10.13 5.80 12.90
C GLY A 21 9.32 6.99 12.34
N HIS A 22 8.85 6.88 11.09
CA HIS A 22 8.03 7.90 10.42
C HIS A 22 6.62 8.05 11.00
N TYR A 23 6.14 7.05 11.72
CA TYR A 23 4.76 7.02 12.20
C TYR A 23 4.67 7.59 13.63
N PRO A 24 3.66 8.43 13.93
CA PRO A 24 3.47 9.03 15.25
C PRO A 24 2.86 8.04 16.25
N LEU A 25 3.55 6.92 16.47
CA LEU A 25 3.14 5.82 17.35
C LEU A 25 3.31 6.19 18.83
N GLN A 26 2.40 5.74 19.67
CA GLN A 26 2.37 6.03 21.10
C GLN A 26 2.42 4.75 21.94
N GLU A 27 2.79 4.86 23.21
CA GLU A 27 2.74 3.75 24.16
C GLU A 27 1.35 3.09 24.15
N GLY A 28 1.32 1.76 24.08
CA GLY A 28 0.09 0.98 23.96
C GLY A 28 -0.38 0.71 22.52
N ASP A 29 0.21 1.36 21.50
CA ASP A 29 -0.04 1.01 20.10
C ASP A 29 0.52 -0.38 19.75
N VAL A 30 -0.06 -1.02 18.74
CA VAL A 30 0.46 -2.27 18.16
C VAL A 30 0.66 -2.11 16.66
N VAL A 31 1.91 -2.24 16.21
CA VAL A 31 2.29 -2.16 14.80
C VAL A 31 2.20 -3.54 14.16
N ILE A 32 1.48 -3.64 13.03
CA ILE A 32 1.46 -4.83 12.19
C ILE A 32 2.13 -4.49 10.84
N ALA A 33 3.31 -5.04 10.58
CA ALA A 33 4.09 -4.68 9.39
C ALA A 33 4.61 -5.89 8.60
N ASP A 34 4.97 -5.65 7.34
CA ASP A 34 5.49 -6.68 6.45
C ASP A 34 6.97 -6.99 6.67
N ARG A 35 7.53 -7.86 5.83
CA ARG A 35 8.91 -8.35 5.95
C ARG A 35 9.99 -7.31 5.64
N GLY A 36 9.64 -6.19 5.03
CA GLY A 36 10.55 -5.07 4.77
C GLY A 36 10.95 -4.34 6.04
N TYR A 37 10.13 -4.44 7.09
CA TYR A 37 10.32 -3.80 8.38
C TYR A 37 11.11 -4.65 9.40
N ASN A 38 11.84 -5.68 8.96
CA ASN A 38 12.68 -6.55 9.81
C ASN A 38 14.02 -5.88 10.18
N GLN A 39 13.99 -4.66 10.68
CA GLN A 39 15.18 -3.90 11.03
C GLN A 39 15.31 -3.80 12.56
N PRO A 40 16.25 -4.53 13.20
CA PRO A 40 16.37 -4.59 14.66
C PRO A 40 16.39 -3.22 15.34
N LYS A 41 17.07 -2.24 14.73
CA LYS A 41 17.16 -0.86 15.23
C LYS A 41 15.79 -0.28 15.59
N TYR A 42 14.84 -0.34 14.65
CA TYR A 42 13.51 0.25 14.84
C TYR A 42 12.62 -0.61 15.73
N LEU A 43 12.75 -1.94 15.67
CA LEU A 43 11.95 -2.81 16.54
C LEU A 43 12.33 -2.63 18.02
N VAL A 44 13.63 -2.54 18.32
CA VAL A 44 14.13 -2.29 19.68
C VAL A 44 13.64 -0.94 20.20
N GLU A 45 13.73 0.11 19.38
CA GLU A 45 13.28 1.45 19.75
C GLU A 45 11.77 1.51 20.04
N LEU A 46 10.94 0.90 19.19
CA LEU A 46 9.49 0.88 19.38
C LEU A 46 9.08 0.13 20.64
N VAL A 47 9.62 -1.07 20.84
CA VAL A 47 9.29 -1.87 22.02
C VAL A 47 9.78 -1.18 23.30
N GLY A 48 10.94 -0.52 23.26
CA GLY A 48 11.42 0.32 24.37
C GLY A 48 10.52 1.50 24.72
N ARG A 49 9.68 1.96 23.78
CA ARG A 49 8.64 2.99 23.98
C ARG A 49 7.28 2.41 24.40
N GLY A 50 7.20 1.11 24.72
CA GLY A 50 5.96 0.44 25.07
C GLY A 50 5.02 0.19 23.88
N ILE A 51 5.55 0.17 22.65
CA ILE A 51 4.79 -0.12 21.43
C ILE A 51 4.91 -1.61 21.10
N GLY A 52 3.77 -2.29 20.98
CA GLY A 52 3.70 -3.67 20.55
C GLY A 52 4.05 -3.83 19.06
N VAL A 53 4.69 -4.95 18.72
CA VAL A 53 5.18 -5.22 17.37
C VAL A 53 4.69 -6.60 16.94
N VAL A 54 4.16 -6.69 15.72
CA VAL A 54 3.80 -7.92 15.01
C VAL A 54 4.29 -7.81 13.56
N VAL A 55 5.44 -8.41 13.26
CA VAL A 55 6.11 -8.23 11.96
C VAL A 55 6.37 -9.56 11.29
N ARG A 56 6.22 -9.61 9.97
CA ARG A 56 6.58 -10.81 9.21
C ARG A 56 8.08 -11.05 9.29
N TYR A 57 8.48 -12.08 10.00
CA TYR A 57 9.88 -12.38 10.20
C TYR A 57 10.53 -12.94 8.92
N ASN A 58 11.75 -12.47 8.64
CA ASN A 58 12.62 -12.98 7.58
C ASN A 58 13.98 -13.40 8.18
N PRO A 59 14.29 -14.71 8.22
CA PRO A 59 15.55 -15.22 8.76
C PRO A 59 16.82 -14.66 8.11
N GLN A 60 16.73 -14.23 6.83
CA GLN A 60 17.87 -13.65 6.12
C GLN A 60 18.16 -12.20 6.52
N GLY A 61 17.14 -11.45 6.94
CA GLY A 61 17.26 -10.02 7.22
C GLY A 61 17.50 -9.69 8.69
N MET A 62 17.21 -10.62 9.60
CA MET A 62 17.28 -10.38 11.04
C MET A 62 17.62 -11.64 11.80
N ASN A 63 18.73 -11.65 12.53
CA ASN A 63 19.08 -12.74 13.42
C ASN A 63 18.28 -12.68 14.72
N VAL A 64 17.99 -13.84 15.29
CA VAL A 64 17.34 -14.00 16.59
C VAL A 64 18.20 -14.91 17.49
N TYR A 65 18.13 -14.67 18.79
CA TYR A 65 18.99 -15.30 19.80
C TYR A 65 18.15 -15.92 20.93
N ASP A 66 18.70 -16.90 21.63
CA ASP A 66 18.09 -17.48 22.84
C ASP A 66 18.45 -16.68 24.10
N SER A 67 18.03 -17.17 25.27
CA SER A 67 18.34 -16.58 26.57
C SER A 67 19.84 -16.61 26.92
N GLU A 68 20.60 -17.52 26.31
CA GLU A 68 22.04 -17.70 26.48
C GLU A 68 22.86 -16.96 25.40
N GLN A 69 22.23 -16.08 24.60
CA GLN A 69 22.86 -15.31 23.52
C GLN A 69 23.36 -16.15 22.34
N ARG A 70 22.91 -17.40 22.21
CA ARG A 70 23.22 -18.24 21.05
C ARG A 70 22.25 -17.91 19.92
N LYS A 71 22.76 -17.84 18.70
CA LYS A 71 21.93 -17.62 17.51
C LYS A 71 21.01 -18.83 17.32
N ILE A 72 19.71 -18.58 17.14
CA ILE A 72 18.73 -19.63 16.87
C ILE A 72 18.68 -19.87 15.35
N ASP A 73 18.90 -21.13 14.95
CA ASP A 73 18.59 -21.59 13.60
C ASP A 73 17.14 -22.10 13.56
N LEU A 74 16.27 -21.36 12.86
CA LEU A 74 14.86 -21.74 12.76
C LEU A 74 14.62 -22.97 11.88
N TYR A 75 15.52 -23.28 10.94
CA TYR A 75 15.40 -24.51 10.17
C TYR A 75 15.59 -25.71 11.10
N ASP A 76 16.68 -25.72 11.87
CA ASP A 76 16.96 -26.81 12.82
C ASP A 76 15.87 -26.88 13.91
N SER A 77 15.36 -25.73 14.37
CA SER A 77 14.29 -25.67 15.38
C SER A 77 12.93 -26.19 14.89
N LEU A 78 12.69 -26.22 13.57
CA LEU A 78 11.38 -26.57 13.00
C LEU A 78 11.38 -27.91 12.26
N MET A 79 12.54 -28.46 11.90
CA MET A 79 12.66 -29.66 11.07
C MET A 79 12.01 -30.89 11.72
N ASP A 80 12.20 -31.07 13.03
CA ASP A 80 11.73 -32.25 13.77
C ASP A 80 10.34 -32.07 14.39
N THR A 81 9.64 -30.97 14.07
CA THR A 81 8.37 -30.64 14.71
C THR A 81 7.18 -31.23 13.93
N PRO A 82 6.41 -32.18 14.51
CA PRO A 82 5.18 -32.68 13.89
C PRO A 82 4.03 -31.68 13.96
N GLU A 83 4.15 -30.65 14.79
CA GLU A 83 3.11 -29.64 15.01
C GLU A 83 2.93 -28.70 13.80
N ASN A 84 1.69 -28.22 13.66
CA ASN A 84 1.33 -27.25 12.62
C ASN A 84 1.67 -25.81 13.00
N SER A 85 2.03 -25.56 14.26
CA SER A 85 2.50 -24.25 14.70
C SER A 85 3.48 -24.41 15.86
N ARG A 86 4.42 -23.49 16.00
CA ARG A 86 5.37 -23.44 17.11
C ARG A 86 5.59 -21.99 17.55
N CYS A 87 5.67 -21.77 18.85
CA CYS A 87 6.05 -20.48 19.43
C CYS A 87 7.42 -20.63 20.08
N ILE A 88 8.38 -19.81 19.67
CA ILE A 88 9.76 -19.88 20.15
C ILE A 88 10.08 -18.54 20.80
N PRO A 89 10.42 -18.49 22.10
CA PRO A 89 10.91 -17.27 22.73
C PRO A 89 12.27 -16.89 22.14
N VAL A 90 12.45 -15.62 21.80
CA VAL A 90 13.65 -15.10 21.16
C VAL A 90 14.05 -13.74 21.70
N ARG A 91 15.31 -13.38 21.47
CA ARG A 91 15.84 -12.03 21.63
C ARG A 91 16.27 -11.46 20.30
N ILE A 92 15.95 -10.20 20.06
CA ILE A 92 16.49 -9.40 18.94
C ILE A 92 17.47 -8.39 19.53
N ARG A 93 18.67 -8.30 18.95
CA ARG A 93 19.74 -7.41 19.42
C ARG A 93 19.90 -6.18 18.56
N LYS A 94 20.25 -5.07 19.20
CA LYS A 94 20.82 -3.87 18.59
C LYS A 94 21.97 -3.42 19.48
N GLU A 95 23.21 -3.62 19.02
CA GLU A 95 24.42 -3.28 19.79
C GLU A 95 24.41 -3.94 21.18
N ASN A 96 24.29 -3.14 22.24
CA ASN A 96 24.23 -3.57 23.64
C ASN A 96 22.80 -3.79 24.15
N ASP A 97 21.80 -3.33 23.41
CA ASP A 97 20.39 -3.48 23.76
C ASP A 97 19.80 -4.74 23.13
N TYR A 98 18.76 -5.26 23.79
CA TYR A 98 17.94 -6.33 23.23
C TYR A 98 16.48 -6.14 23.61
N ILE A 99 15.62 -6.75 22.82
CA ILE A 99 14.21 -6.94 23.15
C ILE A 99 13.90 -8.43 23.18
N GLU A 100 13.05 -8.80 24.12
CA GLU A 100 12.46 -10.13 24.17
C GLU A 100 11.20 -10.17 23.30
N GLY A 101 10.91 -11.33 22.73
CA GLY A 101 9.73 -11.55 21.95
C GLY A 101 9.62 -13.01 21.53
N TYR A 102 8.81 -13.26 20.51
CA TYR A 102 8.39 -14.60 20.13
C TYR A 102 8.36 -14.73 18.62
N ILE A 103 8.97 -15.81 18.10
CA ILE A 103 8.74 -16.25 16.73
C ILE A 103 7.57 -17.23 16.75
N HIS A 104 6.49 -16.82 16.11
CA HIS A 104 5.35 -17.67 15.78
C HIS A 104 5.58 -18.27 14.39
N ALA A 105 5.89 -19.56 14.35
CA ALA A 105 6.02 -20.33 13.12
C ALA A 105 4.72 -21.09 12.87
N ILE A 106 4.06 -20.83 11.74
CA ILE A 106 2.81 -21.51 11.35
C ILE A 106 3.03 -22.24 10.03
N ARG A 107 2.77 -23.54 10.00
CA ARG A 107 2.96 -24.38 8.81
C ARG A 107 1.90 -24.04 7.77
N LEU A 108 2.33 -23.83 6.52
CA LEU A 108 1.41 -23.64 5.40
C LEU A 108 0.81 -24.99 4.97
N PRO A 109 -0.45 -24.99 4.50
CA PRO A 109 -1.01 -26.16 3.82
C PRO A 109 -0.11 -26.64 2.67
N PRO A 110 -0.10 -27.95 2.33
CA PRO A 110 0.81 -28.51 1.32
C PRO A 110 0.76 -27.76 -0.03
N GLU A 111 -0.43 -27.41 -0.50
CA GLU A 111 -0.61 -26.66 -1.75
C GLU A 111 0.02 -25.27 -1.71
N GLN A 112 -0.16 -24.55 -0.60
CA GLN A 112 0.42 -23.21 -0.40
C GLN A 112 1.94 -23.29 -0.21
N THR A 113 2.43 -24.35 0.43
CA THR A 113 3.86 -24.63 0.57
C THR A 113 4.51 -24.82 -0.80
N GLU A 114 3.93 -25.65 -1.66
CA GLU A 114 4.45 -25.86 -3.02
C GLU A 114 4.38 -24.58 -3.85
N GLN A 115 3.31 -23.79 -3.71
CA GLN A 115 3.23 -22.49 -4.37
C GLN A 115 4.32 -21.53 -3.89
N ALA A 116 4.59 -21.48 -2.57
CA ALA A 116 5.65 -20.66 -2.00
C ALA A 116 7.04 -21.10 -2.49
N ARG A 117 7.32 -22.40 -2.53
CA ARG A 117 8.56 -22.97 -3.09
C ARG A 117 8.73 -22.63 -4.57
N ARG A 118 7.68 -22.76 -5.39
CA ARG A 118 7.70 -22.37 -6.81
C ARG A 118 8.00 -20.88 -6.99
N ARG A 119 7.37 -20.01 -6.19
CA ARG A 119 7.64 -18.56 -6.21
C ARG A 119 9.08 -18.25 -5.81
N LEU A 120 9.59 -18.92 -4.77
CA LEU A 120 10.98 -18.75 -4.33
C LEU A 120 11.97 -19.15 -5.45
N ARG A 121 11.78 -20.32 -6.09
CA ARG A 121 12.59 -20.76 -7.23
C ARG A 121 12.53 -19.80 -8.41
N ALA A 122 11.34 -19.29 -8.75
CA ALA A 122 11.15 -18.33 -9.83
C ALA A 122 11.87 -17.00 -9.57
N ASN A 123 11.76 -16.48 -8.35
CA ASN A 123 12.46 -15.26 -7.94
C ASN A 123 13.98 -15.47 -7.94
N ALA A 124 14.46 -16.57 -7.37
CA ALA A 124 15.89 -16.86 -7.34
C ALA A 124 16.50 -17.03 -8.73
N LYS A 125 15.78 -17.69 -9.66
CA LYS A 125 16.16 -17.76 -11.07
C LYS A 125 16.28 -16.37 -11.70
N LYS A 126 15.36 -15.45 -11.40
CA LYS A 126 15.40 -14.07 -11.90
C LYS A 126 16.62 -13.30 -11.35
N GLU A 127 16.96 -13.53 -10.08
CA GLU A 127 18.09 -12.90 -9.40
C GLU A 127 19.42 -13.66 -9.60
N GLY A 128 19.45 -14.73 -10.41
CA GLY A 128 20.67 -15.44 -10.78
C GLY A 128 21.25 -16.39 -9.72
N TYR A 129 20.45 -16.87 -8.76
CA TYR A 129 20.90 -17.83 -7.75
C TYR A 129 19.95 -19.02 -7.56
N THR A 130 20.44 -20.07 -6.90
CA THR A 130 19.65 -21.26 -6.54
C THR A 130 19.29 -21.21 -5.05
N PRO A 131 18.00 -21.32 -4.67
CA PRO A 131 17.61 -21.40 -3.26
C PRO A 131 18.20 -22.64 -2.58
N SER A 132 18.66 -22.50 -1.34
CA SER A 132 19.08 -23.65 -0.53
C SER A 132 17.88 -24.49 -0.07
N ASP A 133 18.13 -25.75 0.29
CA ASP A 133 17.11 -26.64 0.85
C ASP A 133 16.51 -26.07 2.14
N ARG A 134 17.35 -25.42 2.97
CA ARG A 134 16.90 -24.67 4.15
C ARG A 134 15.89 -23.58 3.80
N ALA A 135 16.15 -22.80 2.75
CA ALA A 135 15.24 -21.75 2.30
C ALA A 135 13.92 -22.33 1.73
N LEU A 136 13.99 -23.45 0.99
CA LEU A 136 12.83 -24.16 0.47
C LEU A 136 11.98 -24.81 1.57
N PHE A 137 12.61 -25.28 2.65
CA PHE A 137 11.93 -25.77 3.83
C PHE A 137 11.19 -24.63 4.54
N LEU A 138 11.89 -23.53 4.85
CA LEU A 138 11.31 -22.38 5.54
C LEU A 138 10.23 -21.67 4.69
N ALA A 139 10.25 -21.81 3.36
CA ALA A 139 9.18 -21.33 2.49
C ALA A 139 7.81 -21.99 2.77
N GLY A 140 7.79 -23.17 3.40
CA GLY A 140 6.58 -23.84 3.89
C GLY A 140 6.04 -23.27 5.20
N TRP A 141 6.65 -22.21 5.73
CA TRP A 141 6.27 -21.62 7.00
C TRP A 141 5.91 -20.14 6.90
N VAL A 142 4.97 -19.75 7.75
CA VAL A 142 4.64 -18.38 8.08
C VAL A 142 5.34 -18.04 9.38
N LEU A 143 6.43 -17.27 9.27
CA LEU A 143 7.21 -16.81 10.43
C LEU A 143 6.80 -15.38 10.77
N ILE A 144 6.36 -15.16 12.01
CA ILE A 144 5.95 -13.84 12.52
C ILE A 144 6.71 -13.59 13.81
N PHE A 145 7.38 -12.45 13.92
CA PHE A 145 7.90 -11.96 15.18
C PHE A 145 6.82 -11.16 15.90
N SER A 146 6.64 -11.39 17.20
CA SER A 146 5.86 -10.51 18.07
C SER A 146 6.57 -10.19 19.37
N SER A 147 6.48 -8.93 19.82
CA SER A 147 6.86 -8.55 21.19
C SER A 147 5.78 -8.85 22.23
N ILE A 148 4.60 -9.29 21.80
CA ILE A 148 3.46 -9.55 22.68
C ILE A 148 3.53 -11.01 23.16
N PRO A 149 3.46 -11.27 24.47
CA PRO A 149 3.52 -12.63 25.00
C PRO A 149 2.40 -13.54 24.49
N PRO A 150 2.67 -14.84 24.27
CA PRO A 150 1.67 -15.80 23.80
C PRO A 150 0.53 -16.05 24.80
N VAL A 151 0.75 -15.74 26.10
CA VAL A 151 -0.30 -15.73 27.12
C VAL A 151 -1.34 -14.63 26.88
N VAL A 152 -0.95 -13.54 26.22
CA VAL A 152 -1.85 -12.44 25.82
C VAL A 152 -2.44 -12.70 24.44
N LEU A 153 -1.58 -13.02 23.46
CA LEU A 153 -2.00 -13.34 22.09
C LEU A 153 -1.41 -14.68 21.64
N PRO A 154 -2.19 -15.77 21.70
CA PRO A 154 -1.75 -17.09 21.24
C PRO A 154 -1.37 -17.09 19.74
N THR A 155 -0.56 -18.06 19.33
CA THR A 155 -0.06 -18.18 17.94
C THR A 155 -1.16 -18.10 16.88
N ASP A 156 -2.29 -18.78 17.08
CA ASP A 156 -3.41 -18.75 16.13
C ASP A 156 -4.04 -17.37 16.03
N THR A 157 -4.08 -16.63 17.13
CA THR A 157 -4.60 -15.25 17.18
C THR A 157 -3.63 -14.29 16.49
N ILE A 158 -2.33 -14.43 16.73
CA ILE A 158 -1.29 -13.67 15.99
C ILE A 158 -1.38 -13.96 14.49
N ALA A 159 -1.57 -15.21 14.11
CA ALA A 159 -1.74 -15.60 12.71
C ALA A 159 -2.99 -14.96 12.09
N ALA A 160 -4.12 -14.95 12.79
CA ALA A 160 -5.36 -14.31 12.35
C ALA A 160 -5.20 -12.79 12.25
N LEU A 161 -4.59 -12.15 13.26
CA LEU A 161 -4.30 -10.72 13.30
C LEU A 161 -3.40 -10.31 12.14
N TYR A 162 -2.34 -11.06 11.87
CA TYR A 162 -1.42 -10.75 10.77
C TYR A 162 -2.11 -10.82 9.40
N ARG A 163 -3.13 -11.68 9.21
CA ARG A 163 -3.94 -11.70 7.96
C ARG A 163 -4.69 -10.39 7.73
N VAL A 164 -5.04 -9.65 8.78
CA VAL A 164 -5.70 -8.34 8.69
C VAL A 164 -4.79 -7.30 8.03
N ARG A 165 -3.46 -7.46 8.05
CA ARG A 165 -2.52 -6.54 7.40
C ARG A 165 -2.87 -6.26 5.92
N TRP A 166 -3.45 -7.23 5.22
CA TRP A 166 -3.91 -7.07 3.82
C TRP A 166 -4.84 -5.86 3.59
N GLN A 167 -5.48 -5.33 4.63
CA GLN A 167 -6.28 -4.12 4.53
C GLN A 167 -5.50 -2.91 3.98
N VAL A 168 -4.22 -2.78 4.31
CA VAL A 168 -3.36 -1.71 3.77
C VAL A 168 -3.21 -1.86 2.25
N GLU A 169 -3.03 -3.09 1.75
CA GLU A 169 -2.93 -3.35 0.31
C GLU A 169 -4.24 -3.01 -0.42
N LEU A 170 -5.39 -3.29 0.20
CA LEU A 170 -6.69 -2.89 -0.35
C LEU A 170 -6.83 -1.36 -0.43
N VAL A 171 -6.35 -0.62 0.57
CA VAL A 171 -6.33 0.85 0.54
C VAL A 171 -5.45 1.36 -0.60
N ILE A 172 -4.22 0.85 -0.73
CA ILE A 172 -3.30 1.22 -1.81
C ILE A 172 -3.90 0.89 -3.18
N LYS A 173 -4.51 -0.31 -3.34
CA LYS A 173 -5.17 -0.72 -4.58
C LYS A 173 -6.34 0.20 -4.92
N ARG A 174 -7.10 0.64 -3.91
CA ARG A 174 -8.20 1.59 -4.08
C ARG A 174 -7.68 2.97 -4.51
N MET A 175 -6.62 3.48 -3.90
CA MET A 175 -5.97 4.73 -4.32
C MET A 175 -5.45 4.65 -5.76
N LYS A 176 -4.79 3.55 -6.15
CA LYS A 176 -4.32 3.35 -7.53
C LYS A 176 -5.49 3.28 -8.53
N SER A 177 -6.53 2.53 -8.23
CA SER A 177 -7.64 2.28 -9.17
C SER A 177 -8.70 3.39 -9.23
N VAL A 178 -8.95 4.08 -8.11
CA VAL A 178 -9.98 5.13 -8.03
C VAL A 178 -9.36 6.52 -8.18
N LEU A 179 -8.13 6.74 -7.73
CA LEU A 179 -7.51 8.08 -7.69
C LEU A 179 -6.31 8.21 -8.61
N ASP A 180 -5.93 7.14 -9.32
CA ASP A 180 -4.80 7.11 -10.23
C ASP A 180 -3.52 7.67 -9.57
N ILE A 181 -3.27 7.31 -8.31
CA ILE A 181 -2.10 7.83 -7.56
C ILE A 181 -0.77 7.44 -8.19
N ASN A 182 -0.76 6.34 -8.93
CA ASN A 182 0.40 5.86 -9.70
C ASN A 182 0.49 6.46 -11.12
N LYS A 183 -0.36 7.42 -11.50
CA LYS A 183 -0.33 8.07 -12.81
C LYS A 183 -0.07 9.57 -12.65
N LEU A 184 1.14 9.90 -12.22
CA LEU A 184 1.59 11.29 -12.12
C LEU A 184 2.05 11.78 -13.48
N ARG A 185 1.52 12.93 -13.93
CA ARG A 185 1.96 13.61 -15.17
C ARG A 185 3.02 14.66 -14.84
N ALA A 186 4.10 14.22 -14.22
CA ALA A 186 5.18 15.07 -13.76
C ALA A 186 6.52 14.34 -13.89
N ARG A 187 7.61 15.08 -14.04
CA ARG A 187 8.96 14.50 -13.92
C ARG A 187 9.24 14.17 -12.47
N GLU A 188 10.04 13.13 -12.26
CA GLU A 188 10.59 12.80 -10.95
C GLU A 188 11.27 14.03 -10.32
N GLU A 189 11.14 14.19 -9.00
CA GLU A 189 11.69 15.32 -8.22
C GLU A 189 11.20 16.73 -8.60
N SER A 190 10.23 16.88 -9.49
CA SER A 190 9.67 18.19 -9.80
C SER A 190 8.70 18.68 -8.70
N ALA A 191 8.65 20.00 -8.49
CA ALA A 191 7.62 20.62 -7.63
C ALA A 191 6.19 20.21 -8.05
N LEU A 192 5.99 19.96 -9.35
CA LEU A 192 4.73 19.45 -9.89
C LEU A 192 4.42 18.02 -9.40
N ALA A 193 5.41 17.13 -9.32
CA ALA A 193 5.21 15.78 -8.77
C ALA A 193 4.79 15.85 -7.30
N ASN A 194 5.45 16.70 -6.50
CA ASN A 194 5.07 16.94 -5.11
C ASN A 194 3.64 17.48 -5.01
N LEU A 195 3.27 18.46 -5.83
CA LEU A 195 1.91 19.00 -5.88
C LEU A 195 0.88 17.92 -6.23
N TYR A 196 1.14 17.09 -7.24
CA TYR A 196 0.24 15.99 -7.60
C TYR A 196 0.07 14.99 -6.47
N LEU A 197 1.17 14.58 -5.82
CA LEU A 197 1.14 13.61 -4.71
C LEU A 197 0.33 14.16 -3.54
N HIS A 198 0.66 15.36 -3.06
CA HIS A 198 -0.04 16.00 -1.96
C HIS A 198 -1.52 16.25 -2.28
N GLY A 199 -1.82 16.72 -3.50
CA GLY A 199 -3.20 16.93 -3.94
C GLY A 199 -4.01 15.63 -3.97
N LYS A 200 -3.44 14.52 -4.47
CA LYS A 200 -4.11 13.21 -4.48
C LYS A 200 -4.27 12.62 -3.08
N LEU A 201 -3.31 12.84 -2.18
CA LEU A 201 -3.40 12.38 -0.78
C LEU A 201 -4.44 13.20 0.00
N LEU A 202 -4.47 14.52 -0.18
CA LEU A 202 -5.52 15.38 0.37
C LEU A 202 -6.90 14.94 -0.14
N TYR A 203 -7.02 14.70 -1.44
CA TYR A 203 -8.26 14.20 -2.04
C TYR A 203 -8.67 12.85 -1.45
N THR A 204 -7.70 11.96 -1.22
CA THR A 204 -7.93 10.68 -0.53
C THR A 204 -8.48 10.89 0.89
N TRP A 205 -7.89 11.81 1.65
CA TRP A 205 -8.34 12.14 3.00
C TRP A 205 -9.76 12.70 3.03
N ILE A 206 -10.09 13.59 2.09
CA ILE A 206 -11.44 14.15 1.93
C ILE A 206 -12.46 13.03 1.64
N LEU A 207 -12.11 12.09 0.75
CA LEU A 207 -12.96 10.94 0.45
C LEU A 207 -13.18 10.04 1.67
N GLU A 208 -12.14 9.72 2.44
CA GLU A 208 -12.28 8.96 3.70
C GLU A 208 -13.18 9.68 4.70
N LYS A 209 -13.02 11.01 4.85
CA LYS A 209 -13.85 11.81 5.75
C LYS A 209 -15.31 11.83 5.29
N ARG A 210 -15.58 12.06 4.01
CA ARG A 210 -16.95 12.06 3.46
C ARG A 210 -17.61 10.68 3.52
N ALA A 211 -16.85 9.62 3.27
CA ALA A 211 -17.36 8.25 3.40
C ALA A 211 -17.85 7.97 4.82
N ARG A 212 -17.07 8.36 5.84
CA ARG A 212 -17.49 8.25 7.25
C ARG A 212 -18.73 9.08 7.55
N GLN A 213 -18.78 10.33 7.09
CA GLN A 213 -19.95 11.20 7.31
C GLN A 213 -21.23 10.64 6.69
N ARG A 214 -21.15 10.06 5.48
CA ARG A 214 -22.31 9.55 4.73
C ARG A 214 -22.74 8.17 5.17
N CYS A 215 -21.79 7.27 5.41
CA CYS A 215 -22.05 5.87 5.73
C CYS A 215 -22.13 5.62 7.25
N GLY A 216 -21.85 6.63 8.07
CA GLY A 216 -21.71 6.53 9.51
C GLY A 216 -20.32 6.02 9.92
N GLU A 217 -19.94 6.26 11.17
CA GLU A 217 -18.61 5.94 11.70
C GLU A 217 -18.23 4.44 11.67
N ASP A 218 -19.22 3.57 11.55
CA ASP A 218 -19.09 2.13 11.76
C ASP A 218 -19.15 1.29 10.46
N TRP A 219 -19.24 1.95 9.31
CA TRP A 219 -19.51 1.31 8.01
C TRP A 219 -18.41 0.35 7.52
N ASN A 220 -17.17 0.56 7.95
CA ASN A 220 -16.00 -0.21 7.50
C ASN A 220 -15.30 -0.91 8.67
N ARG A 221 -16.09 -1.46 9.59
CA ARG A 221 -15.60 -2.25 10.73
C ARG A 221 -15.00 -3.59 10.30
N LEU A 222 -14.06 -4.09 11.10
CA LEU A 222 -13.40 -5.39 10.90
C LEU A 222 -13.90 -6.50 11.82
N ASP A 223 -14.50 -6.13 12.94
CA ASP A 223 -15.05 -7.04 13.94
C ASP A 223 -16.47 -7.55 13.59
N ARG A 224 -16.95 -7.25 12.38
CA ARG A 224 -18.22 -7.76 11.82
C ARG A 224 -18.18 -7.79 10.29
N PRO A 225 -19.12 -8.50 9.62
CA PRO A 225 -19.24 -8.47 8.17
C PRO A 225 -19.39 -7.04 7.63
N ARG A 226 -18.71 -6.76 6.52
CA ARG A 226 -18.76 -5.44 5.87
C ARG A 226 -20.11 -5.22 5.20
N THR A 227 -20.69 -4.04 5.41
CA THR A 227 -21.98 -3.65 4.82
C THR A 227 -21.83 -3.12 3.39
N ALA A 228 -20.67 -2.57 3.05
CA ALA A 228 -20.40 -2.03 1.72
C ALA A 228 -18.96 -2.31 1.27
N THR A 229 -18.75 -2.31 -0.06
CA THR A 229 -17.40 -2.31 -0.63
C THR A 229 -16.89 -0.87 -0.73
N PRO A 230 -15.73 -0.54 -0.12
CA PRO A 230 -15.20 0.82 -0.17
C PRO A 230 -15.01 1.39 -1.58
N TRP A 231 -14.80 0.53 -2.59
CA TRP A 231 -14.67 0.93 -3.99
C TRP A 231 -15.88 1.68 -4.54
N ARG A 232 -17.09 1.14 -4.34
CA ARG A 232 -18.31 1.75 -4.89
C ARG A 232 -18.57 3.10 -4.22
N VAL A 233 -18.47 3.13 -2.89
CA VAL A 233 -18.62 4.35 -2.09
C VAL A 233 -17.64 5.42 -2.57
N TRP A 234 -16.35 5.09 -2.71
CA TRP A 234 -15.35 6.04 -3.17
C TRP A 234 -15.56 6.53 -4.60
N LYS A 235 -16.03 5.68 -5.51
CA LYS A 235 -16.36 6.10 -6.87
C LYS A 235 -17.48 7.13 -6.89
N PHE A 236 -18.56 6.90 -6.12
CA PHE A 236 -19.66 7.85 -6.02
C PHE A 236 -19.21 9.18 -5.40
N LEU A 237 -18.48 9.12 -4.28
CA LEU A 237 -17.95 10.33 -3.63
C LEU A 237 -16.95 11.07 -4.53
N ARG A 238 -16.15 10.36 -5.32
CA ARG A 238 -15.26 10.97 -6.32
C ARG A 238 -16.08 11.76 -7.35
N GLN A 239 -17.16 11.18 -7.88
CA GLN A 239 -18.03 11.86 -8.85
C GLN A 239 -18.67 13.11 -8.23
N GLU A 240 -19.21 13.00 -7.02
CA GLU A 240 -19.76 14.14 -6.26
C GLU A 240 -18.73 15.27 -6.12
N LEU A 241 -17.52 14.93 -5.67
CA LEU A 241 -16.43 15.89 -5.52
C LEU A 241 -15.98 16.48 -6.86
N THR A 242 -15.92 15.70 -7.94
CA THR A 242 -15.57 16.23 -9.26
C THR A 242 -16.60 17.27 -9.72
N VAL A 243 -17.89 17.02 -9.55
CA VAL A 243 -18.94 17.98 -9.88
C VAL A 243 -18.82 19.25 -9.03
N ALA A 244 -18.59 19.09 -7.72
CA ALA A 244 -18.44 20.21 -6.81
C ALA A 244 -17.20 21.07 -7.10
N ILE A 245 -16.05 20.44 -7.36
CA ILE A 245 -14.78 21.13 -7.67
C ILE A 245 -14.87 21.87 -9.00
N ASN A 246 -15.45 21.24 -10.02
CA ASN A 246 -15.61 21.87 -11.33
C ASN A 246 -16.71 22.95 -11.32
N GLY A 247 -17.58 22.96 -10.32
CA GLY A 247 -18.66 23.92 -10.19
C GLY A 247 -19.64 23.87 -11.36
N VAL A 248 -19.83 22.70 -12.00
CA VAL A 248 -20.58 22.58 -13.27
C VAL A 248 -22.00 23.15 -13.17
N SER A 249 -22.63 23.04 -12.00
CA SER A 249 -23.95 23.60 -11.72
C SER A 249 -23.99 25.14 -11.71
N HIS A 250 -22.84 25.80 -11.67
CA HIS A 250 -22.68 27.26 -11.61
C HIS A 250 -22.06 27.83 -12.90
N TRP A 251 -21.92 27.02 -13.95
CA TRP A 251 -21.38 27.50 -15.23
C TRP A 251 -22.39 28.43 -15.91
N ASP A 252 -21.92 29.61 -16.32
CA ASP A 252 -22.68 30.51 -17.18
C ASP A 252 -22.37 30.18 -18.65
N LEU A 253 -23.29 29.46 -19.30
CA LEU A 253 -23.13 29.03 -20.68
C LEU A 253 -23.17 30.19 -21.68
N ASN A 254 -23.68 31.36 -21.29
CA ASN A 254 -23.68 32.54 -22.16
C ASN A 254 -22.26 33.08 -22.38
N ARG A 255 -21.33 32.76 -21.47
CA ARG A 255 -19.92 33.16 -21.55
C ARG A 255 -19.03 32.11 -22.20
N TRP A 256 -19.62 31.15 -22.90
CA TRP A 256 -18.86 30.05 -23.52
C TRP A 256 -17.74 30.53 -24.45
N GLN A 257 -17.98 31.60 -25.21
CA GLN A 257 -16.97 32.15 -26.11
C GLN A 257 -15.77 32.74 -25.35
N ASP A 258 -16.01 33.42 -24.21
CA ASP A 258 -14.95 33.88 -23.31
C ASP A 258 -14.15 32.70 -22.74
N CYS A 259 -14.85 31.64 -22.32
CA CYS A 259 -14.22 30.42 -21.82
C CYS A 259 -13.36 29.76 -22.90
N LEU A 260 -13.85 29.65 -24.13
CA LEU A 260 -13.08 29.13 -25.26
C LEU A 260 -11.81 29.92 -25.49
N HIS A 261 -11.86 31.26 -25.39
CA HIS A 261 -10.68 32.11 -25.53
C HIS A 261 -9.60 31.80 -24.50
N VAL A 262 -9.97 31.61 -23.23
CA VAL A 262 -9.01 31.24 -22.16
C VAL A 262 -8.51 29.81 -22.29
N LEU A 263 -9.33 28.90 -22.81
CA LEU A 263 -8.97 27.50 -23.04
C LEU A 263 -8.10 27.28 -24.30
N GLN A 264 -7.86 28.32 -25.11
CA GLN A 264 -7.00 28.21 -26.29
C GLN A 264 -5.61 27.68 -25.90
N GLU A 265 -5.04 26.84 -26.76
CA GLU A 265 -3.67 26.40 -26.56
C GLU A 265 -2.75 27.62 -26.51
N ARG A 266 -1.89 27.69 -25.47
CA ARG A 266 -0.82 28.69 -25.42
C ARG A 266 0.02 28.61 -26.71
N PRO A 267 0.56 29.73 -27.22
CA PRO A 267 1.35 29.72 -28.45
C PRO A 267 2.42 28.62 -28.44
N ARG A 268 2.30 27.65 -29.36
CA ARG A 268 3.24 26.54 -29.52
C ARG A 268 4.05 26.70 -30.79
N ARG A 269 5.28 26.14 -30.78
CA ARG A 269 6.13 26.04 -31.98
C ARG A 269 5.48 25.24 -33.12
N ARG A 270 4.70 24.21 -32.77
CA ARG A 270 3.89 23.44 -33.73
C ARG A 270 2.49 24.05 -33.76
N LYS A 271 2.10 24.62 -34.91
CA LYS A 271 0.73 25.12 -35.12
C LYS A 271 -0.26 23.96 -35.16
N LEU A 272 -1.49 24.21 -34.74
CA LEU A 272 -2.60 23.29 -34.97
C LEU A 272 -2.79 23.07 -36.47
N GLN A 273 -3.15 21.85 -36.85
CA GLN A 273 -3.34 21.49 -38.24
C GLN A 273 -4.55 22.22 -38.79
N THR A 274 -4.38 22.85 -39.94
CA THR A 274 -5.46 23.45 -40.74
C THR A 274 -5.49 22.74 -42.08
N LEU A 275 -6.66 22.71 -42.72
CA LEU A 275 -6.73 22.27 -44.12
C LEU A 275 -5.92 23.23 -45.00
N PRO A 276 -5.21 22.72 -46.01
CA PRO A 276 -4.63 23.55 -47.06
C PRO A 276 -5.72 24.35 -47.76
N THR A 277 -5.39 25.57 -48.19
CA THR A 277 -6.33 26.48 -48.85
C THR A 277 -6.97 25.84 -50.09
N GLU A 278 -6.22 25.01 -50.80
CA GLU A 278 -6.66 24.29 -52.00
C GLU A 278 -7.79 23.30 -51.67
N ILE A 279 -7.68 22.61 -50.53
CA ILE A 279 -8.70 21.67 -50.06
C ILE A 279 -9.95 22.44 -49.63
N CYS A 280 -9.80 23.57 -48.93
CA CYS A 280 -10.95 24.42 -48.58
C CYS A 280 -11.72 24.87 -49.83
N ARG A 281 -11.02 25.30 -50.89
CA ARG A 281 -11.66 25.69 -52.16
C ARG A 281 -12.44 24.57 -52.83
N ILE A 282 -11.90 23.34 -52.80
CA ILE A 282 -12.61 22.17 -53.35
C ILE A 282 -13.88 21.90 -52.53
N ILE A 283 -13.79 21.99 -51.20
CA ILE A 283 -14.95 21.81 -50.32
C ILE A 283 -16.02 22.87 -50.63
N ASP A 284 -15.64 24.15 -50.72
CA ASP A 284 -16.56 25.24 -51.03
C ASP A 284 -17.25 25.03 -52.40
N PHE A 285 -16.48 24.61 -53.41
CA PHE A 285 -17.03 24.27 -54.73
C PHE A 285 -18.03 23.11 -54.66
N CYS A 286 -17.69 22.04 -53.94
CA CYS A 286 -18.57 20.89 -53.79
C CYS A 286 -19.86 21.26 -53.03
N GLN A 287 -19.79 22.09 -51.99
CA GLN A 287 -20.96 22.59 -51.26
C GLN A 287 -21.87 23.44 -52.14
N ALA A 288 -21.30 24.39 -52.90
CA ALA A 288 -22.06 25.24 -53.81
C ALA A 288 -22.80 24.47 -54.91
N ASN A 289 -22.31 23.29 -55.28
CA ASN A 289 -22.89 22.43 -56.31
C ASN A 289 -23.68 21.24 -55.75
N GLY A 290 -23.90 21.16 -54.43
CA GLY A 290 -24.65 20.06 -53.79
C GLY A 290 -23.96 18.69 -53.88
N LEU A 291 -22.64 18.69 -54.10
CA LEU A 291 -21.81 17.48 -54.26
C LEU A 291 -21.20 17.00 -52.94
N SER A 292 -21.45 17.69 -51.82
CA SER A 292 -20.95 17.38 -50.47
C SER A 292 -22.08 17.37 -49.45
N ASN A 293 -22.03 16.42 -48.52
CA ASN A 293 -22.89 16.36 -47.32
C ASN A 293 -22.25 17.02 -46.07
N ILE A 294 -21.01 17.51 -46.20
CA ILE A 294 -20.40 18.44 -45.23
C ILE A 294 -20.96 19.82 -45.51
#